data_AF-A0A1A8NYM8-F1
#
_entry.id   AF-A0A1A8NYM8-F1
#
_cell.length_a   1.000
_cell.length_b   1.000
_cell.length_c   1.000
_cell.angle_alpha   90.00
_cell.angle_beta   90.00
_cell.angle_gamma   90.00
#
_symmetry.space_group_name_H-M   'P 1'
#
loop_
_entity.id
_entity.type
_entity.pdbx_description
1 polymer ?
#
loop_
_entity_poly.entity_id
_entity_poly.type
_entity_poly.pdbx_seq_one_letter_code
_entity_poly.pdbx_strand_id
1 'polypeptide(L)'
;MPKEKYDPPDPRRMYTIMSSEEAANGKKSYWAELEISGRVRSLSTALWSLTHLTALHLSDNSLSRIPPDIAKLHNLVYLDLSSNKIRSLPAELGNMVSLRELLLNNNQLRVLPFELGKLFQLQTLGLKGNPLAQDIMSLYQEPDGTRRLLSYLLDNLAGAIKRIPTEQPPARSWISLQEPDRTRPSTLFSVMCYNVLCDKYATRQLYGYCPTWALNWEYRKKSIMQEILGCNADIISLQEVETEQYYSFFLPELKEQGYDGFFSPKSRARTMSESDRKHVDGCAIFFKTEKFSAVQRHTVEFNQLAMANSEGSEAMLNRVMTKDNIGVAVLLEVRKEIMEISSGKSLHGMEKQLLLVANAHMHWDPE
;
A
#
# COMPACT_ATOMS: atom_id res chain seq x y z
N MET A 1 2.48 4.52 -11.35
CA MET A 1 1.26 3.95 -11.99
C MET A 1 1.03 4.70 -13.29
N PRO A 2 0.88 4.02 -14.43
CA PRO A 2 0.51 4.68 -15.68
C PRO A 2 -0.81 5.41 -15.45
N LYS A 3 -0.85 6.71 -15.76
CA LYS A 3 -2.11 7.42 -15.89
C LYS A 3 -2.78 6.87 -17.15
N GLU A 4 -3.49 5.74 -17.03
CA GLU A 4 -4.49 5.39 -18.03
C GLU A 4 -5.39 6.62 -18.15
N LYS A 5 -5.30 7.25 -19.32
CA LYS A 5 -6.11 8.40 -19.67
C LYS A 5 -7.54 7.90 -19.69
N TYR A 6 -8.28 8.22 -18.63
CA TYR A 6 -9.69 7.90 -18.54
C TYR A 6 -10.42 8.84 -19.49
N ASP A 7 -10.93 8.28 -20.58
CA ASP A 7 -11.84 8.97 -21.45
C ASP A 7 -13.27 8.63 -20.97
N PRO A 8 -14.08 9.62 -20.55
CA PRO A 8 -15.45 9.38 -20.12
C PRO A 8 -16.28 8.79 -21.27
N PRO A 9 -17.30 7.96 -20.98
CA PRO A 9 -18.13 7.33 -22.01
C PRO A 9 -18.81 8.37 -22.92
N ASP A 10 -18.78 8.15 -24.24
CA ASP A 10 -19.31 9.08 -25.24
C ASP A 10 -20.84 9.23 -25.09
N PRO A 11 -21.37 10.46 -24.90
CA PRO A 11 -22.81 10.70 -24.86
C PRO A 11 -23.53 10.39 -26.18
N ARG A 12 -22.81 10.35 -27.32
CA ARG A 12 -23.32 9.95 -28.63
C ARG A 12 -23.11 8.45 -28.84
N ARG A 13 -23.85 7.66 -28.06
CA ARG A 13 -23.80 6.20 -28.03
C ARG A 13 -24.09 5.59 -29.41
N MET A 14 -23.06 5.45 -30.25
CA MET A 14 -23.11 4.74 -31.52
C MET A 14 -22.72 3.28 -31.29
N TYR A 15 -23.72 2.41 -31.09
CA TYR A 15 -23.47 0.99 -30.99
C TYR A 15 -23.39 0.37 -32.38
N THR A 16 -22.23 -0.18 -32.73
CA THR A 16 -22.12 -1.10 -33.86
C THR A 16 -22.69 -2.44 -33.41
N ILE A 17 -23.95 -2.70 -33.75
CA ILE A 17 -24.54 -4.04 -33.60
C ILE A 17 -23.77 -4.97 -34.54
N MET A 18 -23.22 -6.06 -34.00
CA MET A 18 -22.55 -7.10 -34.78
C MET A 18 -23.47 -7.55 -35.93
N SER A 19 -22.95 -7.56 -37.16
CA SER A 19 -23.76 -7.95 -38.31
C SER A 19 -24.02 -9.46 -38.32
N SER A 20 -25.09 -9.90 -39.00
CA SER A 20 -25.41 -11.32 -39.13
C SER A 20 -24.29 -12.14 -39.78
N GLU A 21 -23.51 -11.53 -40.69
CA GLU A 21 -22.33 -12.15 -41.31
C GLU A 21 -21.15 -12.32 -40.34
N GLU A 22 -20.94 -11.35 -39.45
CA GLU A 22 -19.89 -11.43 -38.44
C GLU A 22 -20.17 -12.52 -37.40
N ALA A 23 -21.43 -12.64 -36.99
CA ALA A 23 -21.88 -13.72 -36.11
C ALA A 23 -21.73 -15.09 -36.79
N ALA A 24 -22.08 -15.20 -38.08
CA ALA A 24 -21.94 -16.44 -38.85
C ALA A 24 -20.46 -16.88 -39.02
N ASN A 25 -19.52 -15.94 -39.06
CA ASN A 25 -18.08 -16.19 -39.11
C ASN A 25 -17.45 -16.47 -37.73
N GLY A 26 -18.24 -16.63 -36.68
CA GLY A 26 -17.77 -17.00 -35.35
C GLY A 26 -17.10 -15.87 -34.56
N LYS A 27 -17.24 -14.60 -34.97
CA LYS A 27 -16.84 -13.48 -34.12
C LYS A 27 -17.73 -13.47 -32.87
N LYS A 28 -17.11 -13.35 -31.70
CA LYS A 28 -17.83 -13.17 -30.44
C LYS A 28 -18.09 -11.68 -30.22
N SER A 29 -19.34 -11.33 -29.94
CA SER A 29 -19.67 -9.96 -29.52
C SER A 29 -19.05 -9.71 -28.14
N TYR A 30 -18.33 -8.61 -28.04
CA TYR A 30 -17.85 -8.08 -26.77
C TYR A 30 -18.55 -6.75 -26.53
N TRP A 31 -19.43 -6.72 -25.55
CA TRP A 31 -20.10 -5.53 -25.08
C TRP A 31 -19.67 -5.31 -23.64
N ALA A 32 -19.26 -4.10 -23.31
CA ALA A 32 -18.79 -3.73 -21.97
C ALA A 32 -19.80 -2.82 -21.26
N GLU A 33 -20.84 -2.39 -21.96
CA GLU A 33 -21.80 -1.41 -21.47
C GLU A 33 -23.21 -1.97 -21.52
N LEU A 34 -24.00 -1.67 -20.51
CA LEU A 34 -25.41 -2.04 -20.46
C LEU A 34 -26.27 -0.86 -20.05
N GLU A 35 -27.32 -0.61 -20.81
CA GLU A 35 -28.35 0.36 -20.49
C GLU A 35 -29.68 -0.34 -20.24
N ILE A 36 -30.33 0.00 -19.14
CA ILE A 36 -31.69 -0.45 -18.83
C ILE A 36 -32.53 0.78 -18.56
N SER A 37 -33.55 0.99 -19.37
CA SER A 37 -34.54 2.08 -19.22
C SER A 37 -35.96 1.52 -19.29
N GLY A 38 -36.95 2.33 -18.87
CA GLY A 38 -38.36 1.93 -18.96
C GLY A 38 -39.10 1.80 -17.63
N ARG A 39 -38.80 2.65 -16.64
CA ARG A 39 -39.48 2.68 -15.32
C ARG A 39 -39.31 1.39 -14.52
N VAL A 40 -38.15 0.74 -14.66
CA VAL A 40 -37.83 -0.52 -13.97
C VAL A 40 -37.86 -0.33 -12.46
N ARG A 41 -38.52 -1.25 -11.74
CA ARG A 41 -38.64 -1.21 -10.26
C ARG A 41 -37.70 -2.17 -9.55
N SER A 42 -37.25 -3.22 -10.23
CA SER A 42 -36.35 -4.25 -9.70
C SER A 42 -35.47 -4.79 -10.81
N LEU A 43 -34.25 -5.16 -10.46
CA LEU A 43 -33.28 -5.77 -11.37
C LEU A 43 -33.17 -7.27 -11.05
N SER A 44 -32.97 -8.09 -12.08
CA SER A 44 -32.73 -9.52 -11.91
C SER A 44 -31.35 -9.77 -11.29
N THR A 45 -31.22 -10.79 -10.46
CA THR A 45 -29.92 -11.18 -9.87
C THR A 45 -28.90 -11.65 -10.91
N ALA A 46 -29.36 -12.09 -12.08
CA ALA A 46 -28.51 -12.44 -13.21
C ALA A 46 -27.68 -11.25 -13.75
N LEU A 47 -28.14 -10.01 -13.53
CA LEU A 47 -27.37 -8.81 -13.89
C LEU A 47 -26.00 -8.79 -13.19
N TRP A 48 -25.95 -9.26 -11.94
CA TRP A 48 -24.76 -9.19 -11.09
C TRP A 48 -23.71 -10.25 -11.45
N SER A 49 -24.03 -11.22 -12.31
CA SER A 49 -23.05 -12.17 -12.87
C SER A 49 -22.32 -11.63 -14.10
N LEU A 50 -22.71 -10.47 -14.63
CA LEU A 50 -22.07 -9.86 -15.81
C LEU A 50 -20.80 -9.09 -15.42
N THR A 51 -19.82 -9.76 -14.83
CA THR A 51 -18.62 -9.13 -14.27
C THR A 51 -17.69 -8.48 -15.31
N HIS A 52 -17.95 -8.68 -16.60
CA HIS A 52 -17.21 -8.05 -17.70
C HIS A 52 -17.66 -6.61 -17.99
N LEU A 53 -18.78 -6.17 -17.39
CA LEU A 53 -19.29 -4.81 -17.58
C LEU A 53 -18.35 -3.75 -17.00
N THR A 54 -18.09 -2.72 -17.78
CA THR A 54 -17.36 -1.51 -17.41
C THR A 54 -18.28 -0.30 -17.25
N ALA A 55 -19.44 -0.28 -17.92
CA ALA A 55 -20.44 0.77 -17.73
C ALA A 55 -21.86 0.21 -17.53
N LEU A 56 -22.59 0.77 -16.58
CA LEU A 56 -23.97 0.40 -16.30
C LEU A 56 -24.84 1.66 -16.17
N HIS A 57 -25.75 1.85 -17.12
CA HIS A 57 -26.70 2.95 -17.18
C HIS A 57 -28.08 2.49 -16.71
N LEU A 58 -28.52 3.02 -15.58
CA LEU A 58 -29.80 2.71 -14.94
C LEU A 58 -30.59 3.97 -14.61
N SER A 59 -30.26 5.11 -15.25
CA SER A 59 -30.95 6.37 -15.05
C SER A 59 -32.41 6.36 -15.49
N ASP A 60 -33.21 7.27 -14.93
CA ASP A 60 -34.63 7.45 -15.25
C ASP A 60 -35.50 6.18 -15.09
N ASN A 61 -35.21 5.42 -14.02
CA ASN A 61 -36.00 4.25 -13.63
C ASN A 61 -36.80 4.52 -12.35
N SER A 62 -37.40 3.47 -11.77
CA SER A 62 -38.16 3.52 -10.52
C SER A 62 -37.54 2.61 -9.46
N LEU A 63 -36.21 2.46 -9.47
CA LEU A 63 -35.48 1.65 -8.51
C LEU A 63 -35.59 2.29 -7.12
N SER A 64 -36.03 1.51 -6.14
CA SER A 64 -36.14 1.95 -4.74
C SER A 64 -34.91 1.60 -3.90
N ARG A 65 -34.14 0.61 -4.35
CA ARG A 65 -32.94 0.08 -3.70
C ARG A 65 -32.02 -0.56 -4.74
N ILE A 66 -30.74 -0.66 -4.40
CA ILE A 66 -29.74 -1.45 -5.11
C ILE A 66 -29.25 -2.55 -4.16
N PRO A 67 -29.22 -3.82 -4.59
CA PRO A 67 -28.76 -4.91 -3.74
C PRO A 67 -27.23 -4.86 -3.53
N PRO A 68 -26.72 -5.38 -2.41
CA PRO A 68 -25.28 -5.55 -2.16
C PRO A 68 -24.52 -6.26 -3.29
N ASP A 69 -25.20 -7.17 -4.01
CA ASP A 69 -24.63 -7.93 -5.12
C ASP A 69 -24.08 -7.06 -6.27
N ILE A 70 -24.44 -5.77 -6.35
CA ILE A 70 -23.82 -4.86 -7.32
C ILE A 70 -22.29 -4.83 -7.19
N ALA A 71 -21.76 -5.06 -5.99
CA ALA A 71 -20.33 -5.11 -5.72
C ALA A 71 -19.59 -6.25 -6.44
N LYS A 72 -20.31 -7.24 -6.98
CA LYS A 72 -19.73 -8.31 -7.81
C LYS A 72 -19.21 -7.78 -9.15
N LEU A 73 -19.74 -6.64 -9.62
CA LEU A 73 -19.31 -5.96 -10.84
C LEU A 73 -18.01 -5.16 -10.59
N HIS A 74 -16.93 -5.83 -10.18
CA HIS A 74 -15.66 -5.22 -9.77
C HIS A 74 -14.92 -4.47 -10.89
N ASN A 75 -15.24 -4.74 -12.15
CA ASN A 75 -14.66 -4.06 -13.33
C ASN A 75 -15.44 -2.81 -13.74
N LEU A 76 -16.52 -2.47 -13.03
CA LEU A 76 -17.34 -1.32 -13.37
C LEU A 76 -16.57 -0.03 -13.10
N VAL A 77 -16.49 0.81 -14.13
CA VAL A 77 -15.84 2.12 -14.12
C VAL A 77 -16.87 3.25 -14.06
N TYR A 78 -18.02 3.03 -14.71
CA TYR A 78 -19.13 3.98 -14.78
C TYR A 78 -20.43 3.37 -14.26
N LEU A 79 -21.08 4.05 -13.31
CA LEU A 79 -22.39 3.68 -12.80
C LEU A 79 -23.31 4.89 -12.72
N ASP A 80 -24.38 4.88 -13.50
CA ASP A 80 -25.42 5.91 -13.44
C ASP A 80 -26.72 5.35 -12.87
N LEU A 81 -27.10 5.87 -11.70
CA LEU A 81 -28.31 5.57 -10.96
C LEU A 81 -29.18 6.82 -10.80
N SER A 82 -28.93 7.88 -11.58
CA SER A 82 -29.63 9.16 -11.45
C SER A 82 -31.13 9.03 -11.73
N SER A 83 -31.94 9.94 -11.16
CA SER A 83 -33.39 9.99 -11.37
C SER A 83 -34.11 8.69 -11.01
N ASN A 84 -33.76 8.09 -9.89
CA ASN A 84 -34.43 6.92 -9.32
C ASN A 84 -35.13 7.27 -8.00
N LYS A 85 -35.59 6.27 -7.24
CA LYS A 85 -36.23 6.43 -5.93
C LYS A 85 -35.38 5.83 -4.80
N ILE A 86 -34.06 5.82 -4.97
CA ILE A 86 -33.13 5.14 -4.06
C ILE A 86 -33.05 5.94 -2.76
N ARG A 87 -33.27 5.26 -1.62
CA ARG A 87 -33.25 5.88 -0.28
C ARG A 87 -31.94 5.68 0.47
N SER A 88 -31.22 4.61 0.15
CA SER A 88 -29.94 4.23 0.76
C SER A 88 -29.11 3.42 -0.23
N LEU A 89 -27.79 3.47 -0.08
CA LEU A 89 -26.85 2.64 -0.82
C LEU A 89 -26.34 1.49 0.04
N PRO A 90 -26.05 0.31 -0.55
CA PRO A 90 -25.36 -0.77 0.16
C PRO A 90 -23.93 -0.37 0.51
N ALA A 91 -23.43 -0.83 1.65
CA ALA A 91 -22.04 -0.59 2.10
C ALA A 91 -21.02 -1.22 1.14
N GLU A 92 -21.40 -2.34 0.52
CA GLU A 92 -20.61 -3.12 -0.42
C GLU A 92 -20.27 -2.33 -1.70
N LEU A 93 -21.00 -1.26 -2.00
CA LEU A 93 -20.65 -0.34 -3.08
C LEU A 93 -19.23 0.22 -2.92
N GLY A 94 -18.73 0.36 -1.69
CA GLY A 94 -17.36 0.75 -1.40
C GLY A 94 -16.28 -0.25 -1.85
N ASN A 95 -16.65 -1.49 -2.19
CA ASN A 95 -15.70 -2.50 -2.67
C ASN A 95 -15.43 -2.39 -4.19
N MET A 96 -16.19 -1.56 -4.91
CA MET A 96 -16.07 -1.36 -6.36
C MET A 96 -14.96 -0.35 -6.69
N VAL A 97 -13.72 -0.65 -6.29
CA VAL A 97 -12.58 0.29 -6.30
C VAL A 97 -12.18 0.81 -7.69
N SER A 98 -12.64 0.16 -8.76
CA SER A 98 -12.43 0.56 -10.16
C SER A 98 -13.34 1.70 -10.63
N LEU A 99 -14.38 2.05 -9.85
CA LEU A 99 -15.32 3.10 -10.20
C LEU A 99 -14.62 4.46 -10.30
N ARG A 100 -14.85 5.14 -11.42
CA ARG A 100 -14.40 6.52 -11.69
C ARG A 100 -15.56 7.51 -11.73
N GLU A 101 -16.73 7.04 -12.14
CA GLU A 101 -17.95 7.85 -12.17
C GLU A 101 -19.12 7.14 -11.49
N LEU A 102 -19.70 7.80 -10.50
CA LEU A 102 -20.88 7.34 -9.78
C LEU A 102 -21.91 8.47 -9.75
N LEU A 103 -22.96 8.34 -10.55
CA LEU A 103 -24.01 9.34 -10.66
C LEU A 103 -25.24 8.88 -9.89
N LEU A 104 -25.64 9.65 -8.88
CA LEU A 104 -26.75 9.38 -7.97
C LEU A 104 -27.74 10.55 -7.90
N ASN A 105 -27.70 11.45 -8.89
CA ASN A 105 -28.49 12.68 -8.87
C ASN A 105 -30.00 12.37 -8.79
N ASN A 106 -30.79 13.27 -8.20
CA ASN A 106 -32.25 13.19 -8.14
C ASN A 106 -32.77 11.85 -7.57
N ASN A 107 -32.22 11.43 -6.43
CA ASN A 107 -32.70 10.28 -5.66
C ASN A 107 -33.27 10.75 -4.30
N GLN A 108 -33.53 9.81 -3.38
CA GLN A 108 -34.05 10.08 -2.04
C GLN A 108 -33.01 9.76 -0.95
N LEU A 109 -31.72 9.88 -1.27
CA LEU A 109 -30.63 9.57 -0.35
C LEU A 109 -30.61 10.58 0.81
N ARG A 110 -30.74 10.07 2.04
CA ARG A 110 -30.62 10.88 3.27
C ARG A 110 -29.25 10.75 3.92
N VAL A 111 -28.59 9.61 3.72
CA VAL A 111 -27.28 9.28 4.27
C VAL A 111 -26.46 8.55 3.20
N LEU A 112 -25.14 8.67 3.30
CA LEU A 112 -24.18 7.92 2.49
C LEU A 112 -23.47 6.89 3.40
N PRO A 113 -23.25 5.66 2.95
CA PRO A 113 -22.43 4.71 3.70
C PRO A 113 -20.97 5.19 3.74
N PHE A 114 -20.32 5.06 4.89
CA PHE A 114 -18.92 5.49 5.07
C PHE A 114 -17.96 4.69 4.18
N GLU A 115 -18.35 3.47 3.80
CA GLU A 115 -17.60 2.59 2.90
C GLU A 115 -17.39 3.19 1.52
N LEU A 116 -18.22 4.14 1.07
CA LEU A 116 -17.97 4.89 -0.17
C LEU A 116 -16.61 5.57 -0.17
N GLY A 117 -16.09 5.95 1.00
CA GLY A 117 -14.74 6.53 1.13
C GLY A 117 -13.62 5.62 0.62
N LYS A 118 -13.86 4.32 0.47
CA LYS A 118 -12.92 3.36 -0.12
C LYS A 118 -12.76 3.53 -1.64
N LEU A 119 -13.64 4.26 -2.31
CA LEU A 119 -13.60 4.49 -3.76
C LEU A 119 -12.56 5.56 -4.13
N PHE A 120 -11.28 5.28 -3.85
CA PHE A 120 -10.19 6.25 -4.02
C PHE A 120 -9.88 6.62 -5.48
N GLN A 121 -10.38 5.85 -6.46
CA GLN A 121 -10.26 6.16 -7.89
C GLN A 121 -11.41 7.01 -8.43
N LEU A 122 -12.45 7.26 -7.62
CA LEU A 122 -13.65 7.99 -8.04
C LEU A 122 -13.33 9.46 -8.32
N GLN A 123 -13.62 9.89 -9.53
CA GLN A 123 -13.37 11.26 -10.03
C GLN A 123 -14.64 12.09 -9.97
N THR A 124 -15.77 11.51 -10.38
CA THR A 124 -17.07 12.17 -10.44
C THR A 124 -18.06 11.45 -9.55
N LEU A 125 -18.59 12.17 -8.56
CA LEU A 125 -19.68 11.72 -7.72
C LEU A 125 -20.84 12.70 -7.90
N GLY A 126 -21.99 12.25 -8.40
CA GLY A 126 -23.17 13.09 -8.62
C GLY A 126 -24.19 12.93 -7.49
N LEU A 127 -24.36 13.94 -6.62
CA LEU A 127 -25.29 13.86 -5.48
C LEU A 127 -26.44 14.88 -5.51
N LYS A 128 -26.48 15.73 -6.54
CA LYS A 128 -27.44 16.84 -6.61
C LYS A 128 -28.89 16.32 -6.60
N GLY A 129 -29.79 17.01 -5.90
CA GLY A 129 -31.20 16.63 -5.85
C GLY A 129 -31.52 15.49 -4.87
N ASN A 130 -30.61 15.16 -3.95
CA ASN A 130 -30.87 14.27 -2.82
C ASN A 130 -31.10 15.05 -1.51
N PRO A 131 -31.98 14.58 -0.61
CA PRO A 131 -32.20 15.17 0.71
C PRO A 131 -31.11 14.75 1.72
N LEU A 132 -29.84 14.93 1.36
CA LEU A 132 -28.69 14.66 2.23
C LEU A 132 -28.59 15.69 3.35
N ALA A 133 -27.95 15.30 4.45
CA ALA A 133 -27.66 16.20 5.56
C ALA A 133 -26.81 17.41 5.09
N GLN A 134 -27.07 18.56 5.70
CA GLN A 134 -26.52 19.85 5.24
C GLN A 134 -24.99 19.89 5.33
N ASP A 135 -24.41 19.28 6.34
CA ASP A 135 -22.97 19.12 6.55
C ASP A 135 -22.28 18.37 5.39
N ILE A 136 -22.86 17.24 4.96
CA ILE A 136 -22.38 16.47 3.81
C ILE A 136 -22.47 17.29 2.52
N MET A 137 -23.58 18.01 2.33
CA MET A 137 -23.79 18.85 1.15
C MET A 137 -22.83 20.04 1.12
N SER A 138 -22.57 20.68 2.26
CA SER A 138 -21.59 21.75 2.37
C SER A 138 -20.18 21.27 1.99
N LEU A 139 -19.75 20.10 2.49
CA LEU A 139 -18.46 19.51 2.14
C LEU A 139 -18.36 19.18 0.63
N TYR A 140 -19.45 18.66 0.06
CA TYR A 140 -19.52 18.32 -1.37
C TYR A 140 -19.51 19.54 -2.29
N GLN A 141 -20.00 20.70 -1.83
CA GLN A 141 -20.05 21.94 -2.62
C GLN A 141 -18.72 22.69 -2.66
N GLU A 142 -17.74 22.32 -1.82
CA GLU A 142 -16.41 22.91 -1.86
C GLU A 142 -15.63 22.52 -3.13
N PRO A 143 -14.56 23.26 -3.49
CA PRO A 143 -13.63 22.83 -4.52
C PRO A 143 -13.06 21.43 -4.21
N ASP A 144 -13.05 20.56 -5.21
CA ASP A 144 -12.68 19.14 -5.08
C ASP A 144 -13.60 18.35 -4.10
N GLY A 145 -14.85 18.78 -3.97
CA GLY A 145 -15.82 18.25 -3.01
C GLY A 145 -16.04 16.74 -3.07
N THR A 146 -15.94 16.12 -4.25
CA THR A 146 -15.94 14.65 -4.38
C THR A 146 -14.83 14.03 -3.53
N ARG A 147 -13.56 14.42 -3.74
CA ARG A 147 -12.44 13.84 -3.02
C ARG A 147 -12.49 14.14 -1.53
N ARG A 148 -12.89 15.36 -1.16
CA ARG A 148 -13.01 15.77 0.25
C ARG A 148 -14.08 14.98 0.97
N LEU A 149 -15.24 14.77 0.34
CA LEU A 149 -16.30 13.93 0.88
C LEU A 149 -15.84 12.48 1.03
N LEU A 150 -15.20 11.89 0.02
CA LEU A 150 -14.68 10.52 0.11
C LEU A 150 -13.63 10.38 1.22
N SER A 151 -12.74 11.37 1.38
CA SER A 151 -11.76 11.38 2.46
C SER A 151 -12.44 11.46 3.82
N TYR A 152 -13.43 12.34 3.98
CA TYR A 152 -14.22 12.43 5.21
C TYR A 152 -14.92 11.11 5.53
N LEU A 153 -15.55 10.46 4.55
CA LEU A 153 -16.20 9.17 4.75
C LEU A 153 -15.21 8.08 5.16
N LEU A 154 -14.03 8.03 4.51
CA LEU A 154 -12.99 7.07 4.82
C LEU A 154 -12.39 7.28 6.22
N ASP A 155 -12.12 8.54 6.59
CA ASP A 155 -11.50 8.88 7.86
C ASP A 155 -12.43 8.57 9.05
N ASN A 156 -13.74 8.66 8.83
CA ASN A 156 -14.77 8.33 9.84
C ASN A 156 -15.27 6.88 9.80
N LEU A 157 -14.79 6.08 8.83
CA LEU A 157 -15.22 4.69 8.65
C LEU A 157 -14.98 3.84 9.91
N ALA A 158 -13.83 3.99 10.57
CA ALA A 158 -13.52 3.25 11.80
C ALA A 158 -14.49 3.54 12.95
N GLY A 159 -15.00 4.78 13.06
CA GLY A 159 -16.02 5.15 14.04
C GLY A 159 -17.37 4.51 13.75
N ALA A 160 -17.73 4.37 12.47
CA ALA A 160 -18.95 3.69 12.03
C ALA A 160 -18.86 2.15 12.19
N ILE A 161 -17.67 1.58 11.97
CA ILE A 161 -17.38 0.14 12.08
C ILE A 161 -17.33 -0.37 13.53
N LYS A 162 -17.30 0.49 14.56
CA LYS A 162 -17.38 0.08 15.99
C LYS A 162 -18.61 -0.80 16.36
N ARG A 163 -19.54 -1.01 15.43
CA ARG A 163 -20.66 -1.98 15.56
C ARG A 163 -20.30 -3.41 15.15
N ILE A 164 -19.09 -3.65 14.67
CA ILE A 164 -18.55 -4.97 14.30
C ILE A 164 -17.22 -5.12 15.06
N PRO A 165 -16.96 -6.24 15.77
CA PRO A 165 -15.67 -6.46 16.41
C PRO A 165 -14.59 -6.43 15.34
N THR A 166 -13.71 -5.43 15.37
CA THR A 166 -12.48 -5.44 14.58
C THR A 166 -11.58 -6.52 15.17
N GLU A 167 -11.68 -7.74 14.68
CA GLU A 167 -10.70 -8.78 14.96
C GLU A 167 -9.34 -8.24 14.49
N GLN A 168 -8.38 -8.20 15.40
CA GLN A 168 -7.00 -7.94 15.01
C GLN A 168 -6.61 -8.98 13.95
N PRO A 169 -5.81 -8.59 12.94
CA PRO A 169 -5.35 -9.57 11.97
C PRO A 169 -4.68 -10.75 12.70
N PRO A 170 -4.94 -11.99 12.28
CA PRO A 170 -4.37 -13.16 12.94
C PRO A 170 -2.84 -13.09 12.91
N ALA A 171 -2.21 -13.58 13.98
CA ALA A 171 -0.76 -13.64 14.05
C ALA A 171 -0.20 -14.51 12.90
N ARG A 172 0.95 -14.10 12.35
CA ARG A 172 1.65 -14.87 11.32
C ARG A 172 2.16 -16.19 11.90
N SER A 173 1.93 -17.29 11.18
CA SER A 173 2.37 -18.62 11.57
C SER A 173 3.82 -18.89 11.13
N TRP A 174 4.64 -19.44 12.04
CA TRP A 174 5.99 -19.89 11.71
C TRP A 174 5.96 -21.20 10.92
N ILE A 175 6.73 -21.27 9.83
CA ILE A 175 6.87 -22.47 9.00
C ILE A 175 8.24 -23.10 9.27
N SER A 176 8.25 -24.29 9.85
CA SER A 176 9.49 -25.05 10.06
C SER A 176 9.91 -25.73 8.77
N LEU A 177 11.10 -25.39 8.25
CA LEU A 177 11.66 -25.99 7.04
C LEU A 177 12.57 -27.18 7.36
N GLN A 178 13.32 -27.08 8.45
CA GLN A 178 14.27 -28.10 8.88
C GLN A 178 14.52 -28.00 10.38
N GLU A 179 14.70 -29.14 11.04
CA GLU A 179 15.17 -29.17 12.42
C GLU A 179 16.67 -28.84 12.48
N PRO A 180 17.12 -28.10 13.52
CA PRO A 180 18.54 -27.80 13.70
C PRO A 180 19.39 -29.07 13.79
N ASP A 181 20.47 -29.13 13.01
CA ASP A 181 21.46 -30.21 13.10
C ASP A 181 22.24 -30.09 14.42
N ARG A 182 21.92 -30.96 15.38
CA ARG A 182 22.56 -31.02 16.70
C ARG A 182 23.89 -31.79 16.69
N THR A 183 24.30 -32.35 15.57
CA THR A 183 25.56 -33.11 15.47
C THR A 183 26.78 -32.18 15.34
N ARG A 184 26.58 -30.94 14.90
CA ARG A 184 27.63 -29.93 14.72
C ARG A 184 27.41 -28.72 15.65
N PRO A 185 28.49 -28.14 16.18
CA PRO A 185 28.40 -26.87 16.90
C PRO A 185 27.91 -25.79 15.92
N SER A 186 26.67 -25.36 16.07
CA SER A 186 26.04 -24.35 15.23
C SER A 186 25.39 -23.27 16.10
N THR A 187 25.42 -22.03 15.65
CA THR A 187 24.72 -20.92 16.31
C THR A 187 23.45 -20.61 15.55
N LEU A 188 22.32 -20.63 16.25
CA LEU A 188 21.03 -20.25 15.69
C LEU A 188 20.77 -18.78 16.00
N PHE A 189 20.38 -18.03 14.97
CA PHE A 189 19.94 -16.65 15.10
C PHE A 189 18.86 -16.35 14.08
N SER A 190 18.11 -15.29 14.35
CA SER A 190 16.98 -14.84 13.53
C SER A 190 17.32 -13.53 12.82
N VAL A 191 16.78 -13.36 11.61
CA VAL A 191 16.99 -12.16 10.78
C VAL A 191 15.65 -11.62 10.34
N MET A 192 15.40 -10.34 10.60
CA MET A 192 14.25 -9.59 10.09
C MET A 192 14.70 -8.69 8.94
N CYS A 193 13.89 -8.62 7.88
CA CYS A 193 14.06 -7.65 6.81
C CYS A 193 12.72 -6.92 6.62
N TYR A 194 12.71 -5.60 6.75
CA TYR A 194 11.46 -4.84 6.72
C TYR A 194 11.61 -3.41 6.18
N ASN A 195 10.92 -3.12 5.09
CA ASN A 195 10.76 -1.75 4.60
C ASN A 195 9.59 -1.10 5.36
N VAL A 196 9.87 -0.03 6.11
CA VAL A 196 8.91 0.58 7.06
C VAL A 196 7.98 1.62 6.43
N LEU A 197 8.17 1.94 5.14
CA LEU A 197 7.50 3.03 4.43
C LEU A 197 7.71 4.39 5.10
N CYS A 198 8.66 5.19 4.59
CA CYS A 198 8.94 6.50 5.19
C CYS A 198 7.75 7.47 5.07
N ASP A 199 7.69 8.47 5.93
CA ASP A 199 6.55 9.40 5.95
C ASP A 199 6.45 10.22 4.66
N LYS A 200 7.60 10.57 4.09
CA LYS A 200 7.68 11.23 2.78
C LYS A 200 6.90 10.49 1.66
N TYR A 201 6.88 9.16 1.69
CA TYR A 201 6.21 8.36 0.65
C TYR A 201 4.80 7.89 1.05
N ALA A 202 4.42 7.97 2.33
CA ALA A 202 3.11 7.59 2.85
C ALA A 202 1.99 8.60 2.52
N THR A 203 1.83 8.95 1.24
CA THR A 203 0.88 9.97 0.78
C THR A 203 -0.45 9.37 0.32
N ARG A 204 -1.53 10.16 0.39
CA ARG A 204 -2.84 9.78 -0.17
C ARG A 204 -2.83 9.61 -1.69
N GLN A 205 -1.83 10.13 -2.39
CA GLN A 205 -1.69 9.91 -3.83
C GLN A 205 -1.30 8.47 -4.15
N LEU A 206 -0.45 7.86 -3.33
CA LEU A 206 -0.03 6.46 -3.48
C LEU A 206 -0.96 5.50 -2.71
N TYR A 207 -1.42 5.92 -1.54
CA TYR A 207 -2.19 5.11 -0.59
C TYR A 207 -3.60 5.70 -0.37
N GLY A 208 -4.29 6.11 -1.44
CA GLY A 208 -5.57 6.81 -1.36
C GLY A 208 -6.69 6.02 -0.68
N TYR A 209 -6.55 4.70 -0.63
CA TYR A 209 -7.42 3.74 0.07
C TYR A 209 -7.22 3.71 1.58
N CYS A 210 -6.15 4.31 2.10
CA CYS A 210 -5.85 4.33 3.53
C CYS A 210 -6.36 5.64 4.16
N PRO A 211 -7.07 5.59 5.30
CA PRO A 211 -7.46 6.78 6.05
C PRO A 211 -6.26 7.66 6.41
N THR A 212 -6.47 8.97 6.47
CA THR A 212 -5.44 9.97 6.75
C THR A 212 -4.80 9.75 8.12
N TRP A 213 -5.59 9.44 9.14
CA TRP A 213 -5.09 9.17 10.49
C TRP A 213 -4.24 7.89 10.55
N ALA A 214 -4.52 6.91 9.69
CA ALA A 214 -3.79 5.64 9.64
C ALA A 214 -2.48 5.76 8.85
N LEU A 215 -2.40 6.71 7.90
CA LEU A 215 -1.15 7.04 7.20
C LEU A 215 -0.22 7.95 8.02
N ASN A 216 -0.74 8.68 8.99
CA ASN A 216 0.05 9.59 9.80
C ASN A 216 1.20 8.85 10.52
N TRP A 217 2.42 9.40 10.45
CA TRP A 217 3.60 8.80 11.08
C TRP A 217 3.44 8.51 12.58
N GLU A 218 2.83 9.42 13.35
CA GLU A 218 2.66 9.25 14.79
C GLU A 218 1.79 8.04 15.15
N TYR A 219 0.87 7.68 14.25
CA TYR A 219 0.08 6.46 14.35
C TYR A 219 0.89 5.24 13.88
N ARG A 220 1.46 5.29 12.66
CA ARG A 220 2.16 4.16 12.05
C ARG A 220 3.38 3.71 12.83
N LYS A 221 4.20 4.65 13.32
CA LYS A 221 5.47 4.34 14.00
C LYS A 221 5.28 3.42 15.21
N LYS A 222 4.14 3.53 15.90
CA LYS A 222 3.76 2.65 17.01
C LYS A 222 3.56 1.21 16.55
N SER A 223 2.82 1.01 15.46
CA SER A 223 2.57 -0.33 14.90
C SER A 223 3.84 -0.92 14.29
N ILE A 224 4.66 -0.10 13.63
CA ILE A 224 5.97 -0.51 13.09
C ILE A 224 6.89 -1.02 14.20
N MET A 225 7.00 -0.29 15.31
CA MET A 225 7.81 -0.73 16.44
C MET A 225 7.25 -1.99 17.09
N GLN A 226 5.93 -2.09 17.24
CA GLN A 226 5.29 -3.32 17.75
C GLN A 226 5.60 -4.55 16.88
N GLU A 227 5.60 -4.42 15.55
CA GLU A 227 5.99 -5.51 14.64
C GLU A 227 7.46 -5.89 14.82
N ILE A 228 8.35 -4.90 14.89
CA ILE A 228 9.80 -5.13 15.06
C ILE A 228 10.08 -5.86 16.38
N LEU A 229 9.49 -5.39 17.48
CA LEU A 229 9.65 -6.00 18.81
C LEU A 229 8.95 -7.36 18.91
N GLY A 230 7.80 -7.52 18.27
CA GLY A 230 7.07 -8.78 18.20
C GLY A 230 7.83 -9.88 17.45
N CYS A 231 8.58 -9.52 16.41
CA CYS A 231 9.48 -10.44 15.70
C CYS A 231 10.68 -10.88 16.57
N ASN A 232 11.16 -10.00 17.46
CA ASN A 232 12.30 -10.24 18.36
C ASN A 232 13.54 -10.82 17.65
N ALA A 233 13.80 -10.36 16.42
CA ALA A 233 14.88 -10.90 15.59
C ALA A 233 16.27 -10.50 16.13
N ASP A 234 17.26 -11.38 16.03
CA ASP A 234 18.61 -11.09 16.52
C ASP A 234 19.35 -10.04 15.67
N ILE A 235 19.02 -9.99 14.38
CA ILE A 235 19.50 -9.02 13.40
C ILE A 235 18.30 -8.44 12.67
N ILE A 236 18.22 -7.11 12.56
CA ILE A 236 17.10 -6.41 11.92
C ILE A 236 17.66 -5.50 10.82
N SER A 237 17.24 -5.72 9.59
CA SER A 237 17.56 -4.91 8.42
C SER A 237 16.34 -4.08 8.02
N LEU A 238 16.41 -2.76 8.17
CA LEU A 238 15.32 -1.84 7.82
C LEU A 238 15.65 -1.02 6.58
N GLN A 239 14.66 -0.79 5.73
CA GLN A 239 14.72 0.15 4.61
C GLN A 239 13.67 1.26 4.80
N GLU A 240 13.86 2.38 4.10
CA GLU A 240 13.03 3.58 4.23
C GLU A 240 13.03 4.18 5.65
N VAL A 241 14.17 4.07 6.33
CA VAL A 241 14.34 4.71 7.64
C VAL A 241 14.76 6.17 7.43
N GLU A 242 13.94 7.12 7.86
CA GLU A 242 14.31 8.54 7.82
C GLU A 242 15.42 8.87 8.81
N THR A 243 16.30 9.79 8.42
CA THR A 243 17.49 10.16 9.20
C THR A 243 17.14 10.62 10.61
N GLU A 244 16.18 11.54 10.77
CA GLU A 244 15.77 12.01 12.09
C GLU A 244 15.11 10.89 12.91
N GLN A 245 14.31 10.03 12.27
CA GLN A 245 13.62 8.92 12.96
C GLN A 245 14.59 7.84 13.41
N TYR A 246 15.68 7.59 12.68
CA TYR A 246 16.73 6.67 13.16
C TYR A 246 17.27 7.10 14.52
N TYR A 247 17.69 8.36 14.65
CA TYR A 247 18.34 8.86 15.86
C TYR A 247 17.38 9.15 17.01
N SER A 248 16.17 9.63 16.71
CA SER A 248 15.20 10.06 17.73
C SER A 248 14.21 8.97 18.15
N PHE A 249 14.04 7.92 17.34
CA PHE A 249 13.02 6.89 17.58
C PHE A 249 13.59 5.47 17.50
N PHE A 250 14.05 5.01 16.33
CA PHE A 250 14.43 3.60 16.17
C PHE A 250 15.62 3.19 17.05
N LEU A 251 16.71 3.96 17.05
CA LEU A 251 17.91 3.62 17.79
C LEU A 251 17.72 3.66 19.31
N PRO A 252 17.10 4.71 19.91
CA PRO A 252 16.83 4.73 21.35
C PRO A 252 15.93 3.56 21.81
N GLU A 253 14.81 3.33 21.13
CA GLU A 253 13.85 2.27 21.49
C GLU A 253 14.48 0.87 21.39
N LEU A 254 15.25 0.60 20.34
CA LEU A 254 15.93 -0.69 20.18
C LEU A 254 17.13 -0.84 21.12
N LYS A 255 17.79 0.26 21.51
CA LYS A 255 18.84 0.20 22.55
C LYS A 255 18.31 -0.26 23.90
N GLU A 256 17.09 0.15 24.27
CA GLU A 256 16.44 -0.34 25.49
C GLU A 256 16.20 -1.86 25.46
N GLN A 257 16.09 -2.43 24.26
CA GLN A 257 15.94 -3.87 24.02
C GLN A 257 17.26 -4.60 23.75
N GLY A 258 18.41 -3.95 24.01
CA GLY A 258 19.74 -4.56 23.92
C GLY A 258 20.37 -4.56 22.53
N TYR A 259 19.84 -3.79 21.58
CA TYR A 259 20.42 -3.65 20.24
C TYR A 259 21.42 -2.50 20.16
N ASP A 260 22.38 -2.63 19.24
CA ASP A 260 23.11 -1.50 18.66
C ASP A 260 22.80 -1.42 17.16
N GLY A 261 23.07 -0.29 16.54
CA GLY A 261 22.65 -0.01 15.16
C GLY A 261 23.71 0.68 14.31
N PHE A 262 23.64 0.42 13.00
CA PHE A 262 24.31 1.20 11.98
C PHE A 262 23.31 1.69 10.96
N PHE A 263 23.40 2.97 10.58
CA PHE A 263 22.54 3.61 9.59
C PHE A 263 23.34 4.49 8.67
N SER A 264 22.92 4.53 7.41
CA SER A 264 23.37 5.52 6.45
C SER A 264 22.17 6.02 5.64
N PRO A 265 22.01 7.35 5.45
CA PRO A 265 21.03 7.91 4.53
C PRO A 265 21.51 7.77 3.08
N LYS A 266 20.59 7.88 2.12
CA LYS A 266 20.95 7.98 0.69
C LYS A 266 21.87 9.17 0.40
N SER A 267 22.70 9.05 -0.64
CA SER A 267 23.79 9.99 -0.95
C SER A 267 23.34 11.44 -1.12
N ARG A 268 22.10 11.67 -1.57
CA ARG A 268 21.52 13.03 -1.71
C ARG A 268 21.54 13.85 -0.41
N ALA A 269 21.55 13.20 0.75
CA ALA A 269 21.64 13.87 2.05
C ALA A 269 22.85 14.82 2.19
N ARG A 270 23.93 14.59 1.42
CA ARG A 270 25.17 15.38 1.50
C ARG A 270 25.06 16.77 0.86
N THR A 271 24.19 16.95 -0.12
CA THR A 271 24.05 18.20 -0.90
C THR A 271 22.81 19.01 -0.54
N MET A 272 21.96 18.48 0.35
CA MET A 272 20.72 19.11 0.77
C MET A 272 20.90 20.02 1.99
N SER A 273 19.90 20.89 2.21
CA SER A 273 19.82 21.70 3.43
C SER A 273 19.68 20.83 4.68
N GLU A 274 20.01 21.38 5.84
CA GLU A 274 19.91 20.64 7.12
C GLU A 274 18.48 20.18 7.42
N SER A 275 17.48 21.01 7.09
CA SER A 275 16.06 20.68 7.27
C SER A 275 15.62 19.52 6.39
N ASP A 276 16.05 19.51 5.12
CA ASP A 276 15.64 18.45 4.20
C ASP A 276 16.38 17.14 4.45
N ARG A 277 17.65 17.22 4.88
CA ARG A 277 18.49 16.07 5.21
C ARG A 277 17.84 15.17 6.27
N LYS A 278 17.12 15.75 7.23
CA LYS A 278 16.41 15.02 8.29
C LYS A 278 15.39 14.01 7.75
N HIS A 279 14.76 14.34 6.62
CA HIS A 279 13.73 13.55 5.97
C HIS A 279 14.29 12.66 4.85
N VAL A 280 15.61 12.61 4.66
CA VAL A 280 16.23 11.67 3.73
C VAL A 280 16.23 10.29 4.37
N ASP A 281 15.64 9.36 3.65
CA ASP A 281 15.57 7.95 4.01
C ASP A 281 16.86 7.19 3.65
N GLY A 282 17.07 6.07 4.34
CA GLY A 282 18.23 5.21 4.19
C GLY A 282 17.99 3.78 4.65
N CYS A 283 19.09 3.05 4.85
CA CYS A 283 19.08 1.67 5.34
C CYS A 283 19.72 1.61 6.74
N ALA A 284 19.13 0.80 7.61
CA ALA A 284 19.65 0.52 8.95
C ALA A 284 19.85 -0.98 9.16
N ILE A 285 20.87 -1.34 9.94
CA ILE A 285 21.07 -2.69 10.46
C ILE A 285 21.19 -2.59 11.98
N PHE A 286 20.33 -3.29 12.70
CA PHE A 286 20.41 -3.47 14.15
C PHE A 286 20.81 -4.90 14.49
N PHE A 287 21.53 -5.08 15.58
CA PHE A 287 21.97 -6.40 16.06
C PHE A 287 22.01 -6.43 17.59
N LYS A 288 21.64 -7.56 18.18
CA LYS A 288 21.70 -7.74 19.63
C LYS A 288 23.14 -7.77 20.13
N THR A 289 23.47 -6.86 21.04
CA THR A 289 24.84 -6.68 21.57
C THR A 289 25.30 -7.82 22.46
N GLU A 290 24.36 -8.57 23.03
CA GLU A 290 24.60 -9.83 23.75
C GLU A 290 25.08 -10.96 22.81
N LYS A 291 24.80 -10.86 21.51
CA LYS A 291 25.15 -11.90 20.52
C LYS A 291 26.26 -11.51 19.57
N PHE A 292 26.32 -10.23 19.21
CA PHE A 292 27.21 -9.74 18.18
C PHE A 292 27.96 -8.49 18.63
N SER A 293 29.17 -8.33 18.11
CA SER A 293 29.92 -7.07 18.19
C SER A 293 30.31 -6.60 16.80
N ALA A 294 30.06 -5.33 16.48
CA ALA A 294 30.43 -4.77 15.18
C ALA A 294 31.94 -4.52 15.07
N VAL A 295 32.54 -5.11 14.03
CA VAL A 295 33.97 -4.96 13.70
C VAL A 295 34.16 -3.87 12.64
N GLN A 296 33.34 -3.88 11.59
CA GLN A 296 33.39 -2.89 10.51
C GLN A 296 32.00 -2.48 10.06
N ARG A 297 31.87 -1.26 9.58
CA ARG A 297 30.63 -0.67 9.04
C ARG A 297 30.96 -0.02 7.71
N HIS A 298 30.20 -0.37 6.67
CA HIS A 298 30.44 0.06 5.31
C HIS A 298 29.15 0.61 4.70
N THR A 299 29.25 1.73 3.99
CA THR A 299 28.19 2.24 3.13
C THR A 299 28.63 2.10 1.68
N VAL A 300 27.78 1.48 0.87
CA VAL A 300 27.99 1.33 -0.56
C VAL A 300 27.09 2.31 -1.29
N GLU A 301 27.71 3.27 -1.97
CA GLU A 301 27.00 4.24 -2.82
C GLU A 301 27.04 3.78 -4.27
N PHE A 302 25.89 3.35 -4.80
CA PHE A 302 25.85 2.72 -6.12
C PHE A 302 26.15 3.70 -7.26
N ASN A 303 25.81 4.98 -7.11
CA ASN A 303 26.17 6.01 -8.07
C ASN A 303 27.69 6.20 -8.21
N GLN A 304 28.43 6.21 -7.09
CA GLN A 304 29.89 6.35 -7.09
C GLN A 304 30.54 5.11 -7.70
N LEU A 305 30.05 3.92 -7.38
CA LEU A 305 30.50 2.68 -8.01
C LEU A 305 30.20 2.66 -9.50
N ALA A 306 29.01 3.11 -9.91
CA ALA A 306 28.63 3.18 -11.31
C ALA A 306 29.54 4.14 -12.08
N MET A 307 29.84 5.31 -11.51
CA MET A 307 30.78 6.28 -12.09
C MET A 307 32.21 5.73 -12.20
N ALA A 308 32.69 5.00 -11.20
CA ALA A 308 34.02 4.39 -11.25
C ALA A 308 34.13 3.27 -12.29
N ASN A 309 33.02 2.61 -12.64
CA ASN A 309 32.96 1.48 -13.57
C ASN A 309 32.21 1.83 -14.87
N SER A 310 32.10 3.10 -15.24
CA SER A 310 31.35 3.54 -16.42
C SER A 310 32.16 3.62 -17.71
N GLU A 311 33.43 3.21 -17.69
CA GLU A 311 34.33 3.34 -18.86
C GLU A 311 33.72 2.65 -20.09
N GLY A 312 33.54 3.43 -21.17
CA GLY A 312 32.95 2.96 -22.43
C GLY A 312 31.43 2.71 -22.42
N SER A 313 30.70 3.05 -21.35
CA SER A 313 29.25 2.79 -21.24
C SER A 313 28.44 4.04 -20.92
N GLU A 314 27.81 4.63 -21.95
CA GLU A 314 26.85 5.72 -21.77
C GLU A 314 25.63 5.29 -20.94
N ALA A 315 25.23 4.02 -21.03
CA ALA A 315 24.12 3.47 -20.25
C ALA A 315 24.40 3.52 -18.74
N MET A 316 25.64 3.22 -18.33
CA MET A 316 26.07 3.31 -16.92
C MET A 316 26.00 4.75 -16.41
N LEU A 317 26.45 5.73 -17.21
CA LEU A 317 26.39 7.14 -16.84
C LEU A 317 24.96 7.67 -16.79
N ASN A 318 24.13 7.33 -17.77
CA ASN A 318 22.82 7.95 -17.93
C ASN A 318 21.74 7.29 -17.04
N ARG A 319 21.77 5.96 -16.90
CA ARG A 319 20.70 5.20 -16.23
C ARG A 319 21.05 4.74 -14.81
N VAL A 320 22.32 4.44 -14.54
CA VAL A 320 22.75 3.84 -13.25
C VAL A 320 23.34 4.89 -12.31
N MET A 321 24.29 5.71 -12.79
CA MET A 321 24.95 6.74 -11.98
C MET A 321 23.97 7.79 -11.46
N THR A 322 22.89 8.07 -12.19
CA THR A 322 21.86 9.05 -11.80
C THR A 322 20.98 8.59 -10.63
N LYS A 323 21.13 7.35 -10.15
CA LYS A 323 20.32 6.79 -9.05
C LYS A 323 21.08 6.86 -7.72
N ASP A 324 20.49 7.49 -6.72
CA ASP A 324 21.10 7.74 -5.39
C ASP A 324 20.89 6.60 -4.37
N ASN A 325 20.57 5.41 -4.84
CA ASN A 325 20.36 4.22 -4.02
C ASN A 325 21.65 3.81 -3.30
N ILE A 326 21.49 3.18 -2.13
CA ILE A 326 22.61 2.74 -1.29
C ILE A 326 22.40 1.33 -0.73
N GLY A 327 23.50 0.73 -0.32
CA GLY A 327 23.52 -0.40 0.60
C GLY A 327 24.36 -0.07 1.83
N VAL A 328 24.07 -0.74 2.94
CA VAL A 328 24.88 -0.73 4.16
C VAL A 328 25.28 -2.16 4.48
N ALA A 329 26.49 -2.33 5.01
CA ALA A 329 26.97 -3.61 5.47
C ALA A 329 27.68 -3.49 6.81
N VAL A 330 27.47 -4.45 7.69
CA VAL A 330 28.13 -4.53 9.00
C VAL A 330 28.80 -5.90 9.10
N LEU A 331 30.11 -5.89 9.36
CA LEU A 331 30.86 -7.09 9.71
C LEU A 331 30.72 -7.31 11.21
N LEU A 332 30.02 -8.36 11.60
CA LEU A 332 29.75 -8.73 12.98
C LEU A 332 30.69 -9.87 13.40
N GLU A 333 31.26 -9.77 14.59
CA GLU A 333 31.88 -10.89 15.29
C GLU A 333 30.82 -11.57 16.17
N VAL A 334 30.66 -12.88 16.01
CA VAL A 334 29.74 -13.70 16.81
C VAL A 334 30.41 -14.00 18.15
N ARG A 335 29.71 -13.69 19.24
CA ARG A 335 30.23 -13.91 20.59
C ARG A 335 30.38 -15.41 20.90
N LYS A 336 31.52 -15.77 21.48
CA LYS A 336 31.90 -17.16 21.75
C LYS A 336 30.95 -17.83 22.74
N GLU A 337 30.44 -17.07 23.71
CA GLU A 337 29.53 -17.54 24.75
C GLU A 337 28.28 -18.18 24.14
N ILE A 338 27.79 -17.67 23.01
CA ILE A 338 26.62 -18.21 22.33
C ILE A 338 26.94 -19.49 21.57
N MET A 339 28.12 -19.55 20.95
CA MET A 339 28.60 -20.75 20.28
C MET A 339 28.84 -21.88 21.30
N GLU A 340 29.28 -21.55 22.52
CA GLU A 340 29.48 -22.52 23.61
C GLU A 340 28.16 -23.02 24.18
N ILE A 341 27.18 -22.13 24.41
CA ILE A 341 25.83 -22.49 24.87
C ILE A 341 25.13 -23.40 23.85
N SER A 342 25.27 -23.13 22.55
CA SER A 342 24.61 -23.93 21.51
C SER A 342 25.30 -25.27 21.23
N SER A 343 26.62 -25.35 21.44
CA SER A 343 27.40 -26.57 21.20
C SER A 343 27.59 -27.47 22.43
N GLY A 344 27.34 -26.95 23.64
CA GLY A 344 27.56 -27.66 24.90
C GLY A 344 29.02 -28.03 25.16
N LYS A 345 29.98 -27.41 24.45
CA LYS A 345 31.42 -27.68 24.55
C LYS A 345 32.19 -26.36 24.72
N SER A 346 33.23 -26.38 25.54
CA SER A 346 34.17 -25.25 25.67
C SER A 346 34.94 -25.07 24.35
N LEU A 347 34.85 -23.89 23.72
CA LEU A 347 35.44 -23.61 22.41
C LEU A 347 36.82 -22.95 22.57
N HIS A 348 37.64 -23.53 23.44
CA HIS A 348 39.01 -23.08 23.68
C HIS A 348 39.82 -23.21 22.37
N GLY A 349 40.27 -22.09 21.83
CA GLY A 349 41.09 -22.04 20.61
C GLY A 349 40.35 -21.84 19.28
N MET A 350 39.02 -21.64 19.27
CA MET A 350 38.34 -21.29 18.01
C MET A 350 38.71 -19.88 17.51
N GLU A 351 39.00 -19.79 16.21
CA GLU A 351 39.14 -18.55 15.47
C GLU A 351 37.87 -17.70 15.58
N LYS A 352 38.02 -16.38 15.43
CA LYS A 352 36.90 -15.44 15.49
C LYS A 352 35.90 -15.76 14.37
N GLN A 353 34.65 -16.05 14.73
CA GLN A 353 33.60 -16.23 13.75
C GLN A 353 33.05 -14.87 13.32
N LEU A 354 33.15 -14.58 12.03
CA LEU A 354 32.63 -13.36 11.44
C LEU A 354 31.38 -13.65 10.61
N LEU A 355 30.47 -12.68 10.58
CA LEU A 355 29.25 -12.66 9.80
C LEU A 355 29.11 -11.30 9.13
N LEU A 356 29.02 -11.27 7.80
CA LEU A 356 28.72 -10.03 7.07
C LEU A 356 27.21 -9.94 6.87
N VAL A 357 26.59 -8.89 7.41
CA VAL A 357 25.19 -8.56 7.16
C VAL A 357 25.15 -7.40 6.18
N ALA A 358 24.45 -7.57 5.05
CA ALA A 358 24.22 -6.52 4.08
C ALA A 358 22.73 -6.21 3.96
N ASN A 359 22.41 -4.93 3.81
CA ASN A 359 21.06 -4.43 3.64
C ASN A 359 21.08 -3.34 2.56
N ALA A 360 20.20 -3.42 1.56
CA ALA A 360 20.15 -2.45 0.50
C ALA A 360 18.72 -2.19 0.01
N HIS A 361 18.50 -1.01 -0.55
CA HIS A 361 17.22 -0.62 -1.15
C HIS A 361 17.44 -0.15 -2.58
N MET A 362 17.07 -1.01 -3.54
CA MET A 362 17.30 -0.78 -4.97
C MET A 362 16.35 0.24 -5.58
N HIS A 363 16.64 0.65 -6.81
CA HIS A 363 15.75 1.48 -7.59
C HIS A 363 14.39 0.78 -7.81
N TRP A 364 13.30 1.56 -7.80
CA TRP A 364 11.94 1.04 -7.79
C TRP A 364 11.26 1.09 -9.17
N ASP A 365 11.78 1.88 -10.10
CA ASP A 365 11.16 2.09 -11.40
C ASP A 365 11.23 0.81 -12.25
N PRO A 366 10.08 0.25 -12.69
CA PRO A 366 10.07 -0.97 -13.50
C PRO A 366 10.46 -0.74 -14.97
N GLU A 367 10.56 0.51 -15.44
CA GLU A 367 11.02 0.92 -16.79
C GLU A 367 12.52 1.29 -16.82
#